data_AF-A0A3N0C3J1-F1
#
_entry.id   AF-A0A3N0C3J1-F1
#
_cell.length_a   1.000
_cell.length_b   1.000
_cell.length_c   1.000
_cell.angle_alpha   90.00
_cell.angle_beta   90.00
_cell.angle_gamma   90.00
#
_symmetry.space_group_name_H-M   'P 1'
#
loop_
_entity.id
_entity.type
_entity.pdbx_description
1 polymer ?
#
loop_
_entity_poly.entity_id
_entity_poly.type
_entity_poly.pdbx_seq_one_letter_code
_entity_poly.pdbx_strand_id
1 'polypeptide(L)'
;MATNTAENTTLRLKAVLDVLSEAVQSSEKLNAGDVLGAAIAKVPLNDQESELLSGGIPRGHKTLTTATAKLVKAGWLVKGRPGWSITEDGQRATVAFADPAAFAAALDAGTPVPAGTELPTAPAAKAAPKAAAKAAPKRKKAEAAPAAEAASAAPVAETQDSSAEAVDQPDAVAVVGDFNTLLGAPENWSPEFDEVQMKLDSADQLWKLEADIPAGFYNFKIALNRSWAENFGAFGLFDGPNHELHHDGGRLVIHYNHRTRDIVLA
;
A
#
# COMPACT_ATOMS: atom_id res chain seq x y z
N MET A 1 -18.86 24.89 -8.16
CA MET A 1 -19.32 24.58 -6.78
C MET A 1 -18.23 23.73 -6.18
N ALA A 2 -17.52 24.22 -5.15
CA ALA A 2 -16.46 23.44 -4.52
C ALA A 2 -17.12 22.23 -3.84
N THR A 3 -16.85 21.03 -4.34
CA THR A 3 -17.33 19.78 -3.75
C THR A 3 -16.85 19.75 -2.31
N ASN A 4 -17.78 19.63 -1.36
CA ASN A 4 -17.48 19.70 0.06
C ASN A 4 -16.55 18.52 0.45
N THR A 5 -15.55 18.72 1.30
CA THR A 5 -14.65 17.66 1.80
C THR A 5 -15.41 16.42 2.30
N ALA A 6 -16.57 16.62 2.93
CA ALA A 6 -17.44 15.52 3.36
C ALA A 6 -18.00 14.71 2.18
N GLU A 7 -18.41 15.39 1.10
CA GLU A 7 -18.94 14.77 -0.12
C GLU A 7 -17.84 14.00 -0.87
N ASN A 8 -16.64 14.57 -1.01
CA ASN A 8 -15.49 13.88 -1.59
C ASN A 8 -15.09 12.64 -0.78
N THR A 9 -15.15 12.73 0.55
CA THR A 9 -14.89 11.58 1.43
C THR A 9 -15.91 10.47 1.20
N THR A 10 -17.20 10.80 1.09
CA THR A 10 -18.25 9.82 0.75
C THR A 10 -17.99 9.17 -0.61
N LEU A 11 -17.66 9.95 -1.64
CA LEU A 11 -17.33 9.43 -2.97
C LEU A 11 -16.14 8.46 -2.91
N ARG A 12 -15.10 8.79 -2.14
CA ARG A 12 -13.94 7.89 -1.93
C ARG A 12 -14.31 6.64 -1.14
N LEU A 13 -15.18 6.72 -0.14
CA LEU A 13 -15.67 5.53 0.58
C LEU A 13 -16.44 4.58 -0.35
N LYS A 14 -17.24 5.11 -1.28
CA LYS A 14 -17.86 4.29 -2.32
C LYS A 14 -16.81 3.67 -3.22
N ALA A 15 -15.83 4.46 -3.69
CA ALA A 15 -14.73 3.97 -4.51
C ALA A 15 -13.91 2.86 -3.83
N VAL A 16 -13.74 2.88 -2.50
CA VAL A 16 -13.12 1.80 -1.72
C VAL A 16 -13.88 0.48 -1.90
N LEU A 17 -15.22 0.49 -1.81
CA LEU A 17 -16.01 -0.73 -2.02
C LEU A 17 -15.97 -1.17 -3.49
N ASP A 18 -16.02 -0.24 -4.44
CA ASP A 18 -15.92 -0.56 -5.87
C ASP A 18 -14.57 -1.23 -6.20
N VAL A 19 -13.45 -0.72 -5.68
CA VAL A 19 -12.10 -1.31 -5.83
C VAL A 19 -12.04 -2.71 -5.23
N LEU A 20 -12.57 -2.91 -4.01
CA LEU A 20 -12.58 -4.23 -3.39
C LEU A 20 -13.48 -5.22 -4.12
N SER A 21 -14.60 -4.75 -4.67
CA SER A 21 -15.49 -5.56 -5.50
C SER A 21 -14.81 -6.00 -6.80
N GLU A 22 -14.05 -5.11 -7.44
CA GLU A 22 -13.22 -5.43 -8.61
C GLU A 22 -12.14 -6.47 -8.26
N ALA A 23 -11.48 -6.31 -7.10
CA ALA A 23 -10.45 -7.25 -6.63
C ALA A 23 -11.00 -8.67 -6.37
N VAL A 24 -12.23 -8.78 -5.85
CA VAL A 24 -12.91 -10.09 -5.71
C VAL A 24 -13.12 -10.74 -7.07
N GLN A 25 -13.48 -9.96 -8.09
CA GLN A 25 -13.69 -10.48 -9.45
C GLN A 25 -12.37 -10.91 -10.12
N SER A 26 -11.26 -10.20 -9.86
CA SER A 26 -9.92 -10.57 -10.34
C SER A 26 -9.22 -11.62 -9.48
N SER A 27 -9.82 -12.06 -8.36
CA SER A 27 -9.19 -12.92 -7.35
C SER A 27 -7.88 -12.33 -6.78
N GLU A 28 -7.78 -11.00 -6.78
CA GLU A 28 -6.64 -10.25 -6.27
C GLU A 28 -6.84 -9.91 -4.79
N LYS A 29 -5.78 -9.99 -3.99
CA LYS A 29 -5.80 -9.58 -2.59
C LYS A 29 -5.09 -8.24 -2.47
N LEU A 30 -5.83 -7.22 -2.03
CA LEU A 30 -5.30 -5.87 -1.87
C LEU A 30 -5.06 -5.55 -0.39
N ASN A 31 -3.95 -4.88 -0.10
CA ASN A 31 -3.71 -4.31 1.22
C ASN A 31 -4.45 -2.97 1.40
N ALA A 32 -4.37 -2.37 2.58
CA ALA A 32 -5.06 -1.11 2.87
C ALA A 32 -4.57 0.05 1.99
N GLY A 33 -3.25 0.16 1.78
CA GLY A 33 -2.62 1.18 0.97
C GLY A 33 -3.08 1.13 -0.49
N ASP A 34 -3.07 -0.07 -1.10
CA ASP A 34 -3.53 -0.28 -2.48
C ASP A 34 -4.98 0.16 -2.67
N VAL A 35 -5.87 -0.25 -1.75
CA VAL A 35 -7.29 0.08 -1.80
C VAL A 35 -7.52 1.60 -1.65
N LEU A 36 -6.85 2.23 -0.67
CA LEU A 36 -6.98 3.66 -0.41
C LEU A 36 -6.40 4.49 -1.55
N GLY A 37 -5.24 4.11 -2.08
CA GLY A 37 -4.60 4.78 -3.21
C GLY A 37 -5.41 4.63 -4.50
N ALA A 38 -5.95 3.44 -4.79
CA ALA A 38 -6.84 3.24 -5.93
C ALA A 38 -8.13 4.08 -5.79
N ALA A 39 -8.70 4.17 -4.58
CA ALA A 39 -9.87 5.02 -4.33
C ALA A 39 -9.56 6.52 -4.51
N ILE A 40 -8.39 6.98 -4.08
CA ILE A 40 -7.92 8.36 -4.29
C ILE A 40 -7.61 8.63 -5.76
N ALA A 41 -7.08 7.65 -6.49
CA ALA A 41 -6.87 7.78 -7.94
C ALA A 41 -8.21 7.94 -8.69
N LYS A 42 -9.26 7.23 -8.26
CA LYS A 42 -10.62 7.36 -8.81
C LYS A 42 -11.27 8.70 -8.43
N VAL A 43 -11.00 9.22 -7.23
CA VAL A 43 -11.53 10.51 -6.74
C VAL A 43 -10.37 11.35 -6.15
N PRO A 44 -9.65 12.12 -6.99
CA PRO A 44 -8.45 12.86 -6.58
C PRO A 44 -8.68 13.83 -5.43
N LEU A 45 -7.62 14.08 -4.63
CA LEU A 45 -7.63 15.07 -3.55
C LEU A 45 -7.68 16.50 -4.12
N ASN A 46 -8.47 17.38 -3.52
CA ASN A 46 -8.42 18.82 -3.81
C ASN A 46 -7.28 19.51 -3.05
N ASP A 47 -7.02 20.80 -3.32
CA ASP A 47 -5.90 21.54 -2.74
C ASP A 47 -5.84 21.47 -1.20
N GLN A 48 -6.98 21.56 -0.52
CA GLN A 48 -7.05 21.49 0.95
C GLN A 48 -6.82 20.07 1.48
N GLU A 49 -7.27 19.06 0.73
CA GLU A 49 -7.11 17.65 1.08
C GLU A 49 -5.69 17.14 0.79
N SER A 50 -5.01 17.72 -0.19
CA SER A 50 -3.64 17.43 -0.58
C SER A 50 -2.60 18.02 0.36
N GLU A 51 -2.99 18.98 1.22
CA GLU A 51 -2.09 19.56 2.22
C GLU A 51 -1.52 18.47 3.15
N LEU A 52 -0.19 18.42 3.22
CA LEU A 52 0.54 17.46 4.03
C LEU A 52 0.46 17.80 5.52
N LEU A 53 0.21 16.77 6.32
CA LEU A 53 0.38 16.84 7.77
C LEU A 53 1.87 16.65 8.13
N SER A 54 2.23 16.88 9.39
CA SER A 54 3.63 16.78 9.89
C SER A 54 4.30 15.41 9.64
N GLY A 55 3.52 14.37 9.34
CA GLY A 55 4.02 13.04 8.96
C GLY A 55 4.01 12.75 7.47
N GLY A 56 3.97 13.75 6.58
CA GLY A 56 4.03 13.54 5.12
C GLY A 56 2.78 12.90 4.50
N ILE A 57 1.70 12.74 5.29
CA ILE A 57 0.43 12.17 4.84
C ILE A 57 -0.55 13.32 4.55
N PRO A 58 -1.08 13.44 3.32
CA PRO A 58 -2.18 14.33 2.99
C PRO A 58 -3.37 14.21 3.94
N ARG A 59 -3.94 15.35 4.33
CA ARG A 59 -5.12 15.44 5.19
C ARG A 59 -6.28 14.59 4.67
N GLY A 60 -6.52 14.60 3.37
CA GLY A 60 -7.57 13.82 2.70
C GLY A 60 -7.37 12.31 2.83
N HIS A 61 -6.14 11.83 2.69
CA HIS A 61 -5.81 10.41 2.90
C HIS A 61 -6.07 9.99 4.35
N LYS A 62 -5.64 10.80 5.33
CA LYS A 62 -5.90 10.54 6.75
C LYS A 62 -7.40 10.53 7.07
N THR A 63 -8.14 11.45 6.46
CA THR A 63 -9.60 11.56 6.59
C THR A 63 -10.29 10.32 6.04
N LEU A 64 -9.93 9.89 4.83
CA LEU A 64 -10.46 8.67 4.21
C LEU A 64 -10.14 7.42 5.05
N THR A 65 -8.89 7.27 5.47
CA THR A 65 -8.46 6.15 6.32
C THR A 65 -9.31 6.05 7.58
N THR A 66 -9.60 7.18 8.23
CA THR A 66 -10.46 7.24 9.41
C THR A 66 -11.92 6.91 9.06
N ALA A 67 -12.43 7.49 7.97
CA ALA A 67 -13.83 7.34 7.55
C ALA A 67 -14.20 5.90 7.16
N THR A 68 -13.25 5.08 6.71
CA THR A 68 -13.50 3.66 6.37
C THR A 68 -13.99 2.83 7.56
N ALA A 69 -13.85 3.30 8.80
CA ALA A 69 -14.49 2.68 9.96
C ALA A 69 -16.03 2.65 9.84
N LYS A 70 -16.65 3.60 9.11
CA LYS A 70 -18.08 3.57 8.81
C LYS A 70 -18.48 2.34 7.99
N LEU A 71 -17.66 1.95 7.01
CA LEU A 71 -17.89 0.75 6.18
C LEU A 71 -17.81 -0.53 7.02
N VAL A 72 -16.89 -0.57 7.99
CA VAL A 72 -16.77 -1.70 8.93
C VAL A 72 -17.99 -1.78 9.84
N LYS A 73 -18.43 -0.63 10.40
CA LYS A 73 -19.62 -0.56 11.25
C LYS A 73 -20.90 -0.98 10.52
N ALA A 74 -21.00 -0.68 9.22
CA ALA A 74 -22.10 -1.11 8.36
C ALA A 74 -22.02 -2.60 7.97
N GLY A 75 -20.95 -3.31 8.31
CA GLY A 75 -20.74 -4.71 7.92
C GLY A 75 -20.37 -4.88 6.43
N TRP A 76 -19.96 -3.82 5.75
CA TRP A 76 -19.65 -3.84 4.30
C TRP A 76 -18.17 -4.10 4.01
N LEU A 77 -17.31 -3.81 4.99
CA LEU A 77 -15.86 -3.95 4.90
C LEU A 77 -15.34 -4.76 6.09
N VAL A 78 -14.47 -5.73 5.82
CA VAL A 78 -13.67 -6.41 6.83
C VAL A 78 -12.21 -5.99 6.66
N LYS A 79 -11.62 -5.46 7.74
CA LYS A 79 -10.20 -5.11 7.78
C LYS A 79 -9.45 -6.25 8.47
N GLY A 80 -8.66 -7.00 7.72
CA GLY A 80 -7.86 -8.09 8.23
C GLY A 80 -6.36 -7.78 8.20
N ARG A 81 -5.60 -8.58 8.95
CA ARG A 81 -4.13 -8.62 8.85
C ARG A 81 -3.62 -8.98 7.43
N PRO A 82 -4.24 -9.90 6.66
CA PRO A 82 -3.77 -10.20 5.31
C PRO A 82 -4.21 -9.17 4.25
N GLY A 83 -5.00 -8.15 4.62
CA GLY A 83 -5.56 -7.18 3.68
C GLY A 83 -6.99 -6.81 4.00
N TRP A 84 -7.60 -6.00 3.15
CA TRP A 84 -8.99 -5.59 3.27
C TRP A 84 -9.86 -6.44 2.34
N SER A 85 -11.07 -6.80 2.78
CA SER A 85 -12.03 -7.58 2.00
C SER A 85 -13.44 -7.01 2.12
N ILE A 86 -14.19 -7.04 1.03
CA ILE A 86 -15.60 -6.64 0.98
C ILE A 86 -16.52 -7.82 1.32
N THR A 87 -17.60 -7.57 2.07
CA THR A 87 -18.62 -8.60 2.35
C THR A 87 -19.61 -8.71 1.19
N GLU A 88 -20.45 -9.75 1.17
CA GLU A 88 -21.54 -9.83 0.18
C GLU A 88 -22.50 -8.64 0.30
N ASP A 89 -22.83 -8.21 1.52
CA ASP A 89 -23.64 -7.01 1.76
C ASP A 89 -22.94 -5.76 1.22
N GLY A 90 -21.62 -5.65 1.41
CA GLY A 90 -20.84 -4.56 0.84
C GLY A 90 -20.86 -4.54 -0.69
N GLN A 91 -20.77 -5.70 -1.34
CA GLN A 91 -20.90 -5.82 -2.79
C GLN A 91 -22.30 -5.42 -3.26
N ARG A 92 -23.35 -5.84 -2.55
CA ARG A 92 -24.72 -5.42 -2.85
C ARG A 92 -24.92 -3.92 -2.62
N ALA A 93 -24.27 -3.33 -1.62
CA ALA A 93 -24.36 -1.91 -1.32
C ALA A 93 -23.84 -1.04 -2.48
N THR A 94 -22.83 -1.49 -3.23
CA THR A 94 -22.32 -0.75 -4.41
C THR A 94 -23.37 -0.62 -5.52
N VAL A 95 -24.28 -1.61 -5.61
CA VAL A 95 -25.40 -1.63 -6.57
C VAL A 95 -26.63 -0.92 -6.00
N ALA A 96 -26.99 -1.19 -4.74
CA ALA A 96 -28.17 -0.63 -4.08
C ALA A 96 -28.10 0.90 -3.95
N PHE A 97 -26.90 1.43 -3.72
CA PHE A 97 -26.66 2.85 -3.47
C PHE A 97 -25.71 3.43 -4.52
N ALA A 98 -26.11 3.34 -5.79
CA ALA A 98 -25.36 3.93 -6.90
C ALA A 98 -25.24 5.47 -6.76
N ASP A 99 -26.25 6.11 -6.19
CA ASP A 99 -26.23 7.54 -5.89
C ASP A 99 -25.42 7.85 -4.61
N PRO A 100 -24.44 8.77 -4.65
CA PRO A 100 -23.60 9.11 -3.50
C PRO A 100 -24.34 9.64 -2.28
N ALA A 101 -25.45 10.38 -2.48
CA ALA A 101 -26.22 10.91 -1.36
C ALA A 101 -27.03 9.81 -0.68
N ALA A 102 -27.62 8.90 -1.45
CA ALA A 102 -28.26 7.69 -0.93
C ALA A 102 -27.27 6.79 -0.18
N PHE A 103 -26.03 6.66 -0.69
CA PHE A 103 -24.95 5.92 -0.04
C PHE A 103 -24.56 6.54 1.31
N ALA A 104 -24.37 7.86 1.36
CA ALA A 104 -24.09 8.58 2.61
C ALA A 104 -25.21 8.37 3.64
N ALA A 105 -26.47 8.54 3.22
CA ALA A 105 -27.63 8.35 4.08
C ALA A 105 -27.70 6.92 4.63
N ALA A 106 -27.45 5.91 3.80
CA ALA A 106 -27.42 4.52 4.23
C ALA A 106 -26.31 4.23 5.23
N LEU A 107 -25.10 4.78 5.03
CA LEU A 107 -23.99 4.66 5.97
C LEU A 107 -24.27 5.31 7.32
N ASP A 108 -24.86 6.51 7.32
CA ASP A 108 -25.15 7.25 8.55
C ASP A 108 -26.34 6.65 9.32
N ALA A 109 -27.35 6.12 8.60
CA ALA A 109 -28.50 5.45 9.20
C ALA A 109 -28.22 4.00 9.64
N GLY A 110 -27.14 3.38 9.13
CA GLY A 110 -26.88 1.96 9.32
C GLY A 110 -27.93 1.07 8.64
N THR A 111 -28.49 1.54 7.52
CA THR A 111 -29.58 0.86 6.83
C THR A 111 -29.09 -0.49 6.28
N PRO A 112 -29.77 -1.61 6.62
CA PRO A 112 -29.40 -2.90 6.06
C PRO A 112 -29.62 -2.90 4.54
N VAL A 113 -28.69 -3.51 3.82
CA VAL A 113 -28.78 -3.63 2.36
C VAL A 113 -29.97 -4.53 2.02
N PRO A 114 -30.87 -4.14 1.10
CA PRO A 114 -32.03 -4.96 0.76
C PRO A 114 -31.61 -6.36 0.30
N ALA A 115 -32.16 -7.42 0.91
CA ALA A 115 -31.78 -8.81 0.68
C ALA A 115 -32.01 -9.34 -0.76
N GLY A 116 -32.59 -8.54 -1.65
CA GLY A 116 -32.81 -8.84 -3.07
C GLY A 116 -31.94 -8.05 -4.06
N THR A 117 -31.00 -7.23 -3.58
CA THR A 117 -30.08 -6.52 -4.50
C THR A 117 -29.10 -7.51 -5.13
N GLU A 118 -29.00 -7.47 -6.46
CA GLU A 118 -28.07 -8.28 -7.23
C GLU A 118 -26.61 -7.89 -6.92
N LEU A 119 -25.71 -8.88 -6.98
CA LEU A 119 -24.27 -8.61 -6.91
C LEU A 119 -23.81 -7.86 -8.17
N PRO A 120 -22.77 -7.02 -8.06
CA PRO A 120 -22.25 -6.28 -9.20
C PRO A 120 -21.76 -7.26 -10.27
N THR A 121 -22.44 -7.25 -11.43
CA THR A 121 -22.03 -8.04 -12.59
C THR A 121 -20.68 -7.55 -13.08
N ALA A 122 -19.75 -8.48 -13.33
CA ALA A 122 -18.45 -8.15 -13.90
C ALA A 122 -18.62 -7.29 -15.16
N PRO A 123 -17.88 -6.18 -15.33
CA PRO A 123 -17.95 -5.40 -16.55
C PRO A 123 -17.63 -6.34 -17.71
N ALA A 124 -18.57 -6.50 -18.66
CA ALA A 124 -18.31 -7.26 -19.87
C ALA A 124 -17.03 -6.71 -20.50
N ALA A 125 -16.01 -7.57 -20.59
CA ALA A 125 -14.70 -7.22 -21.11
C ALA A 125 -14.87 -6.48 -22.45
N LYS A 126 -14.71 -5.16 -22.44
CA LYS A 126 -14.52 -4.41 -23.68
C LYS A 126 -13.23 -4.92 -24.27
N ALA A 127 -13.34 -5.69 -25.35
CA ALA A 127 -12.24 -6.24 -26.09
C ALA A 127 -11.22 -5.13 -26.40
N ALA A 128 -10.07 -5.17 -25.71
CA ALA A 128 -8.95 -4.32 -26.03
C ALA A 128 -8.42 -4.73 -27.42
N PRO A 129 -8.13 -3.78 -28.33
CA PRO A 129 -7.50 -4.10 -29.60
C PRO A 129 -6.10 -4.66 -29.33
N LYS A 130 -5.79 -5.79 -29.99
CA LYS A 130 -4.49 -6.47 -29.92
C LYS A 130 -3.35 -5.49 -30.20
N ALA A 131 -2.61 -5.11 -29.16
CA ALA A 131 -1.30 -4.47 -29.31
C ALA A 131 -0.28 -5.55 -29.70
N ALA A 132 0.36 -5.34 -30.85
CA ALA A 132 1.35 -6.24 -31.42
C ALA A 132 2.61 -6.32 -30.53
N ALA A 133 2.98 -7.55 -30.18
CA ALA A 133 4.24 -7.86 -29.51
C ALA A 133 5.44 -7.45 -30.38
N LYS A 134 6.30 -6.57 -29.86
CA LYS A 134 7.66 -6.39 -30.37
C LYS A 134 8.62 -7.27 -29.57
N ALA A 135 9.42 -8.02 -30.33
CA ALA A 135 10.27 -9.11 -29.87
C ALA A 135 11.47 -8.64 -29.02
N ALA A 136 11.71 -9.36 -27.92
CA ALA A 136 13.01 -9.40 -27.24
C ALA A 136 13.85 -10.57 -27.79
N PRO A 137 15.17 -10.41 -28.04
CA PRO A 137 16.01 -11.48 -28.53
C PRO A 137 16.48 -12.42 -27.40
N LYS A 138 16.65 -13.69 -27.79
CA LYS A 138 16.93 -14.86 -26.93
C LYS A 138 18.40 -14.98 -26.51
N ARG A 139 18.59 -15.27 -25.22
CA ARG A 139 19.50 -16.23 -24.54
C ARG A 139 20.85 -16.62 -25.19
N LYS A 140 21.91 -16.63 -24.37
CA LYS A 140 22.91 -17.72 -24.35
C LYS A 140 23.13 -18.22 -22.92
N LYS A 141 23.22 -19.54 -22.81
CA LYS A 141 23.38 -20.38 -21.62
C LYS A 141 24.73 -21.09 -21.74
N ALA A 142 25.49 -21.18 -20.66
CA ALA A 142 26.59 -22.11 -20.39
C ALA A 142 26.95 -21.90 -18.90
N GLU A 143 27.31 -22.85 -18.05
CA GLU A 143 27.35 -24.32 -18.01
C GLU A 143 27.67 -24.67 -16.53
N ALA A 144 27.16 -25.79 -16.00
CA ALA A 144 27.39 -26.27 -14.63
C ALA A 144 28.73 -27.03 -14.53
N ALA A 145 29.44 -27.12 -13.39
CA ALA A 145 29.25 -28.07 -12.26
C ALA A 145 30.64 -28.23 -11.52
N PRO A 146 30.84 -29.01 -10.42
CA PRO A 146 30.01 -29.35 -9.25
C PRO A 146 30.76 -29.40 -7.87
N ALA A 147 29.98 -29.73 -6.81
CA ALA A 147 30.28 -30.56 -5.62
C ALA A 147 31.11 -30.01 -4.42
N ALA A 148 30.50 -29.99 -3.22
CA ALA A 148 30.75 -30.99 -2.16
C ALA A 148 29.83 -30.79 -0.93
N GLU A 149 29.54 -31.92 -0.30
CA GLU A 149 28.60 -32.26 0.77
C GLU A 149 29.23 -32.15 2.17
N ALA A 150 28.46 -31.79 3.22
CA ALA A 150 28.60 -32.33 4.57
C ALA A 150 27.41 -31.94 5.48
N ALA A 151 26.94 -32.91 6.26
CA ALA A 151 25.73 -32.89 7.08
C ALA A 151 26.00 -32.66 8.59
N SER A 152 24.89 -32.58 9.35
CA SER A 152 24.75 -32.77 10.82
C SER A 152 25.00 -31.51 11.67
N ALA A 153 24.22 -31.16 12.71
CA ALA A 153 23.19 -31.84 13.48
C ALA A 153 22.30 -30.79 14.20
N ALA A 154 21.02 -31.09 14.45
CA ALA A 154 20.20 -30.42 15.46
C ALA A 154 20.48 -31.01 16.86
N PRO A 155 20.14 -30.29 17.94
CA PRO A 155 18.85 -30.61 18.57
C PRO A 155 18.03 -29.41 19.09
N VAL A 156 16.74 -29.72 19.22
CA VAL A 156 15.57 -29.10 19.89
C VAL A 156 15.86 -28.61 21.34
N ALA A 157 15.12 -27.72 22.02
CA ALA A 157 13.87 -26.98 21.84
C ALA A 157 13.82 -25.86 22.90
N GLU A 158 13.09 -24.76 22.65
CA GLU A 158 12.15 -24.21 23.64
C GLU A 158 11.11 -23.34 22.93
N THR A 159 9.86 -23.71 23.14
CA THR A 159 8.65 -23.15 22.54
C THR A 159 8.27 -21.85 23.22
N GLN A 160 8.24 -20.75 22.48
CA GLN A 160 7.35 -19.64 22.77
C GLN A 160 6.46 -19.38 21.55
N ASP A 161 5.18 -19.61 21.81
CA ASP A 161 4.07 -19.53 20.91
C ASP A 161 3.77 -18.05 20.61
N SER A 162 4.36 -17.54 19.53
CA SER A 162 3.95 -16.29 18.91
C SER A 162 4.16 -16.38 17.40
N SER A 163 3.56 -17.38 16.77
CA SER A 163 3.51 -17.44 15.31
C SER A 163 2.47 -16.44 14.80
N ALA A 164 2.85 -15.16 14.80
CA ALA A 164 2.47 -14.33 13.67
C ALA A 164 3.04 -15.04 12.44
N GLU A 165 2.21 -15.48 11.50
CA GLU A 165 2.68 -16.06 10.24
C GLU A 165 3.80 -15.17 9.68
N ALA A 166 5.00 -15.73 9.61
CA ALA A 166 6.17 -15.03 9.10
C ALA A 166 5.94 -14.77 7.61
N VAL A 167 5.86 -13.50 7.24
CA VAL A 167 5.83 -13.11 5.84
C VAL A 167 7.24 -13.27 5.29
N ASP A 168 7.35 -13.83 4.09
CA ASP A 168 8.63 -13.91 3.38
C ASP A 168 9.18 -12.49 3.21
N GLN A 169 10.35 -12.23 3.79
CA GLN A 169 10.95 -10.90 3.81
C GLN A 169 11.86 -10.76 2.58
N PRO A 170 11.94 -9.57 1.98
CA PRO A 170 12.88 -9.31 0.90
C PRO A 170 14.31 -9.38 1.44
N ASP A 171 15.27 -9.68 0.57
CA ASP A 171 16.69 -9.75 0.94
C ASP A 171 17.23 -8.39 1.38
N ALA A 172 16.67 -7.31 0.83
CA ALA A 172 17.06 -5.95 1.16
C ALA A 172 15.90 -4.96 0.96
N VAL A 173 15.89 -3.90 1.78
CA VAL A 173 14.96 -2.78 1.66
C VAL A 173 15.77 -1.50 1.78
N ALA A 174 15.59 -0.58 0.83
CA ALA A 174 16.28 0.70 0.80
C ALA A 174 15.28 1.86 0.91
N VAL A 175 15.64 2.90 1.66
CA VAL A 175 14.96 4.20 1.57
C VAL A 175 15.75 5.05 0.59
N VAL A 176 15.14 5.41 -0.52
CA VAL A 176 15.86 6.03 -1.62
C VAL A 176 15.24 7.38 -1.95
N GLY A 177 16.01 8.46 -1.80
CA GLY A 177 15.50 9.82 -1.99
C GLY A 177 16.55 10.90 -2.07
N ASP A 178 16.10 12.14 -1.90
CA ASP A 178 16.89 13.38 -2.03
C ASP A 178 17.95 13.55 -0.93
N PHE A 179 17.85 12.79 0.16
CA PHE A 179 18.75 12.88 1.32
C PHE A 179 19.79 11.77 1.38
N ASN A 180 19.86 10.84 0.42
CA ASN A 180 20.78 9.69 0.50
C ASN A 180 22.26 10.11 0.59
N THR A 181 22.66 11.17 -0.12
CA THR A 181 24.01 11.73 -0.02
C THR A 181 24.32 12.27 1.38
N LEU A 182 23.30 12.72 2.12
CA LEU A 182 23.44 13.13 3.53
C LEU A 182 23.64 11.92 4.45
N LEU A 183 23.19 10.73 4.04
CA LEU A 183 23.46 9.45 4.72
C LEU A 183 24.85 8.88 4.41
N GLY A 184 25.59 9.51 3.48
CA GLY A 184 26.90 9.06 3.03
C GLY A 184 26.89 8.27 1.71
N ALA A 185 25.72 8.10 1.08
CA ALA A 185 25.66 7.45 -0.23
C ALA A 185 26.37 8.29 -1.31
N PRO A 186 26.97 7.67 -2.34
CA PRO A 186 27.63 8.39 -3.44
C PRO A 186 26.69 9.31 -4.24
N GLU A 187 25.42 8.96 -4.35
CA GLU A 187 24.40 9.75 -5.06
C GLU A 187 22.99 9.50 -4.50
N ASN A 188 22.08 10.41 -4.87
CA ASN A 188 20.65 10.30 -4.55
C ASN A 188 19.95 9.36 -5.53
N TRP A 189 18.80 8.80 -5.12
CA TRP A 189 17.95 7.98 -5.99
C TRP A 189 18.53 6.63 -6.48
N SER A 190 19.52 6.09 -5.75
CA SER A 190 20.18 4.81 -6.08
C SER A 190 19.98 3.75 -4.97
N PRO A 191 19.18 2.68 -5.22
CA PRO A 191 18.81 1.66 -4.23
C PRO A 191 19.92 0.64 -3.91
N GLU A 192 21.00 0.62 -4.68
CA GLU A 192 22.06 -0.39 -4.57
C GLU A 192 23.05 -0.15 -3.43
N PHE A 193 23.13 1.09 -2.94
CA PHE A 193 24.11 1.50 -1.95
C PHE A 193 23.79 0.99 -0.55
N ASP A 194 24.82 0.66 0.23
CA ASP A 194 24.65 0.07 1.57
C ASP A 194 24.15 1.12 2.58
N GLU A 195 24.50 2.39 2.39
CA GLU A 195 24.18 3.52 3.26
C GLU A 195 22.68 3.82 3.34
N VAL A 196 21.92 3.40 2.32
CA VAL A 196 20.48 3.66 2.20
C VAL A 196 19.63 2.46 2.63
N GLN A 197 20.27 1.34 3.00
CA GLN A 197 19.57 0.12 3.38
C GLN A 197 19.00 0.23 4.79
N MET A 198 17.75 -0.21 4.92
CA MET A 198 17.05 -0.39 6.19
C MET A 198 17.52 -1.67 6.88
N LYS A 199 17.34 -1.72 8.19
CA LYS A 199 17.58 -2.93 8.99
C LYS A 199 16.26 -3.57 9.37
N LEU A 200 16.12 -4.88 9.14
CA LEU A 200 14.96 -5.64 9.61
C LEU A 200 15.07 -5.85 11.12
N ASP A 201 14.05 -5.41 11.84
CA ASP A 201 13.80 -5.82 13.22
C ASP A 201 12.95 -7.10 13.19
N SER A 202 13.55 -8.21 13.61
CA SER A 202 12.91 -9.52 13.55
C SER A 202 11.78 -9.68 14.58
N ALA A 203 11.75 -8.86 15.64
CA ALA A 203 10.74 -8.96 16.69
C ALA A 203 9.39 -8.38 16.24
N ASP A 204 9.39 -7.25 15.56
CA ASP A 204 8.17 -6.58 15.08
C ASP A 204 7.95 -6.73 13.56
N GLN A 205 8.90 -7.33 12.84
CA GLN A 205 8.87 -7.53 11.39
C GLN A 205 8.81 -6.22 10.60
N LEU A 206 9.43 -5.15 11.13
CA LEU A 206 9.55 -3.86 10.48
C LEU A 206 10.98 -3.62 9.99
N TRP A 207 11.10 -3.04 8.81
CA TRP A 207 12.35 -2.47 8.32
C TRP A 207 12.49 -1.05 8.84
N LYS A 208 13.65 -0.71 9.41
CA LYS A 208 13.90 0.58 10.05
C LYS A 208 15.14 1.26 9.49
N LEU A 209 15.04 2.54 9.19
CA LEU A 209 16.17 3.42 8.93
C LEU A 209 16.12 4.58 9.91
N GLU A 210 17.28 4.89 10.49
CA GLU A 210 17.44 6.02 11.40
C GLU A 210 18.61 6.87 10.93
N ALA A 211 18.40 8.19 10.85
CA ALA A 211 19.44 9.12 10.45
C ALA A 211 19.18 10.51 11.02
N ASP A 212 20.24 11.27 11.28
CA ASP A 212 20.13 12.70 11.53
C ASP A 212 20.25 13.45 10.19
N ILE A 213 19.21 14.20 9.82
CA ILE A 213 19.21 15.02 8.60
C ILE A 213 18.87 16.48 8.93
N PRO A 214 19.36 17.46 8.15
CA PRO A 214 19.00 18.86 8.31
C PRO A 214 17.51 19.12 8.09
N ALA A 215 17.05 20.30 8.50
CA ALA A 215 15.71 20.77 8.16
C ALA A 215 15.58 20.94 6.64
N GLY A 216 14.45 20.54 6.06
CA GLY A 216 14.26 20.63 4.62
C GLY A 216 13.03 19.91 4.10
N PHE A 217 12.88 20.02 2.78
CA PHE A 217 11.86 19.33 1.99
C PHE A 217 12.55 18.24 1.18
N TYR A 218 12.13 17.01 1.37
CA TYR A 218 12.74 15.85 0.73
C TYR A 218 11.67 14.95 0.10
N ASN A 219 12.06 14.23 -0.94
CA ASN A 219 11.26 13.16 -1.52
C ASN A 219 12.00 11.84 -1.40
N PHE A 220 11.26 10.76 -1.17
CA PHE A 220 11.82 9.41 -1.18
C PHE A 220 10.82 8.33 -1.59
N LYS A 221 11.32 7.12 -1.82
CA LYS A 221 10.58 5.88 -2.00
C LYS A 221 11.22 4.73 -1.23
N ILE A 222 10.49 3.64 -1.07
CA ILE A 222 11.05 2.37 -0.62
C ILE A 222 11.32 1.48 -1.83
N ALA A 223 12.54 0.99 -1.97
CA ALA A 223 12.94 0.07 -3.04
C ALA A 223 13.32 -1.28 -2.45
N LEU A 224 12.91 -2.38 -3.10
CA LEU A 224 13.22 -3.73 -2.64
C LEU A 224 14.38 -4.35 -3.42
N ASN A 225 15.12 -5.21 -2.74
CA ASN A 225 16.18 -6.06 -3.30
C ASN A 225 17.21 -5.25 -4.11
N ARG A 226 17.59 -4.08 -3.59
CA ARG A 226 18.62 -3.19 -4.20
C ARG A 226 18.32 -2.81 -5.66
N SER A 227 17.04 -2.71 -6.01
CA SER A 227 16.61 -2.41 -7.37
C SER A 227 15.31 -1.63 -7.41
N TRP A 228 15.01 -1.02 -8.55
CA TRP A 228 13.72 -0.36 -8.79
C TRP A 228 12.63 -1.31 -9.29
N ALA A 229 12.90 -2.62 -9.43
CA ALA A 229 11.96 -3.58 -9.99
C ALA A 229 10.67 -3.71 -9.16
N GLU A 230 10.81 -3.56 -7.84
CA GLU A 230 9.68 -3.45 -6.91
C GLU A 230 9.95 -2.28 -5.96
N ASN A 231 9.09 -1.27 -6.03
CA ASN A 231 9.21 -0.08 -5.20
C ASN A 231 7.84 0.44 -4.78
N PHE A 232 7.82 1.10 -3.63
CA PHE A 232 6.63 1.65 -3.01
C PHE A 232 6.82 3.13 -2.74
N GLY A 233 5.91 3.91 -3.30
CA GLY A 233 5.82 5.35 -3.13
C GLY A 233 4.96 5.76 -1.93
N ALA A 234 4.42 6.97 -1.96
CA ALA A 234 3.49 7.46 -0.96
C ALA A 234 2.35 6.47 -0.74
N PHE A 235 2.01 6.25 0.53
CA PHE A 235 0.97 5.32 0.97
C PHE A 235 1.23 3.84 0.65
N GLY A 236 2.47 3.46 0.36
CA GLY A 236 2.81 2.08 0.08
C GLY A 236 2.37 1.60 -1.30
N LEU A 237 2.09 2.52 -2.23
CA LEU A 237 1.63 2.17 -3.57
C LEU A 237 2.77 1.68 -4.45
N PHE A 238 2.57 0.52 -5.08
CA PHE A 238 3.51 -0.02 -6.07
C PHE A 238 3.70 0.97 -7.21
N ASP A 239 4.95 1.29 -7.54
CA ASP A 239 5.32 2.32 -8.52
C ASP A 239 4.61 3.68 -8.29
N GLY A 240 4.20 3.94 -7.05
CA GLY A 240 3.42 5.12 -6.67
C GLY A 240 4.20 6.43 -6.76
N PRO A 241 3.54 7.57 -6.49
CA PRO A 241 4.21 8.87 -6.41
C PRO A 241 5.25 8.89 -5.28
N ASN A 242 6.20 9.83 -5.31
CA ASN A 242 7.18 9.96 -4.23
C ASN A 242 6.52 10.29 -2.89
N HIS A 243 7.13 9.85 -1.79
CA HIS A 243 6.72 10.28 -0.46
C HIS A 243 7.39 11.61 -0.13
N GLU A 244 6.58 12.62 0.15
CA GLU A 244 7.02 13.96 0.52
C GLU A 244 7.28 14.01 2.04
N LEU A 245 8.48 14.48 2.42
CA LEU A 245 8.94 14.62 3.79
C LEU A 245 9.26 16.09 4.06
N HIS A 246 8.51 16.70 4.97
CA HIS A 246 8.83 18.00 5.54
C HIS A 246 9.48 17.76 6.90
N HIS A 247 10.77 18.02 7.00
CA HIS A 247 11.53 17.72 8.22
C HIS A 247 12.04 19.00 8.87
N ASP A 248 11.86 19.12 10.18
CA ASP A 248 12.33 20.28 10.97
C ASP A 248 13.82 20.18 11.35
N GLY A 249 14.47 19.08 10.98
CA GLY A 249 15.87 18.78 11.29
C GLY A 249 16.05 17.91 12.53
N GLY A 250 17.17 17.18 12.57
CA GLY A 250 17.49 16.21 13.62
C GLY A 250 17.14 14.79 13.23
N ARG A 251 16.81 13.96 14.22
CA ARG A 251 16.60 12.51 14.03
C ARG A 251 15.33 12.23 13.23
N LEU A 252 15.51 11.53 12.12
CA LEU A 252 14.47 10.94 11.27
C LEU A 252 14.46 9.43 11.50
N VAL A 253 13.29 8.87 11.78
CA VAL A 253 13.06 7.43 11.86
C VAL A 253 12.00 7.03 10.84
N ILE A 254 12.36 6.12 9.94
CA ILE A 254 11.45 5.59 8.92
C ILE A 254 11.23 4.11 9.18
N HIS A 255 9.96 3.71 9.28
CA HIS A 255 9.53 2.33 9.37
C HIS A 255 8.82 1.90 8.10
N TYR A 256 9.15 0.72 7.59
CA TYR A 256 8.46 0.05 6.49
C TYR A 256 7.98 -1.33 6.91
N ASN A 257 6.69 -1.60 6.70
CA ASN A 257 6.11 -2.92 6.94
C ASN A 257 5.91 -3.66 5.61
N HIS A 258 6.71 -4.71 5.35
CA HIS A 258 6.61 -5.45 4.09
C HIS A 258 5.24 -6.13 3.90
N ARG A 259 4.58 -6.57 4.98
CA ARG A 259 3.26 -7.22 4.86
C ARG A 259 2.17 -6.25 4.40
N THR A 260 2.13 -5.05 4.97
CA THR A 260 1.06 -4.08 4.71
C THR A 260 1.44 -3.02 3.69
N ARG A 261 2.72 -2.94 3.32
CA ARG A 261 3.34 -1.88 2.52
C ARG A 261 3.29 -0.50 3.19
N ASP A 262 2.92 -0.43 4.47
CA ASP A 262 2.84 0.83 5.18
C ASP A 262 4.24 1.44 5.39
N ILE A 263 4.32 2.75 5.16
CA ILE A 263 5.49 3.58 5.42
C ILE A 263 5.09 4.59 6.50
N VAL A 264 5.83 4.61 7.61
CA VAL A 264 5.55 5.48 8.75
C VAL A 264 6.82 6.23 9.16
N LEU A 265 6.68 7.54 9.33
CA LEU A 265 7.68 8.40 9.94
C LEU A 265 7.41 8.46 11.45
N ALA A 266 8.42 8.13 12.26
CA ALA A 266 8.32 7.99 13.73
C ALA A 266 9.13 9.05 14.49
#